data_AF-A0A6F9AD79-F1
#
_entry.id   AF-A0A6F9AD79-F1
#
_cell.length_a   1.000
_cell.length_b   1.000
_cell.length_c   1.000
_cell.angle_alpha   90.00
_cell.angle_beta   90.00
_cell.angle_gamma   90.00
#
_symmetry.space_group_name_H-M   'P 1'
#
loop_
_entity.id
_entity.type
_entity.pdbx_description
1 polymer ?
#
loop_
_entity_poly.entity_id
_entity_poly.type
_entity_poly.pdbx_seq_one_letter_code
_entity_poly.pdbx_strand_id
1 'polypeptide(L)'
;MASTFSLRSYSVRHPSFSSMSLRNSSGSGGRSRSKAPVSSLSSASTLSLTRSLSVGNGLNVLGTLSSLNGMGVGASDSETMKGLNDQLSNYLDKVRSLERSNDELERKIKQLMLERAPKGHDIEGMMAQAHAIGEKVRKKTLENARIILEIDNAKLAADDFRVKKAKSELVQIIATLRGDLNILKEELYFLKKNHDEMGSMKARMNNEQVNVEVDAAQGPDLKAIMAELRIQYEGIARKNKKDSEIWYLKKVSEKSGMVMMTISAELKEPGVRTMKIVKVVTQTVMNGSVVDESSKMEQIEESKT
;
A
#
# COMPACT_ATOMS: atom_id res chain seq x y z
N MET A 1 73.49 -0.59 -24.26
CA MET A 1 73.29 0.33 -23.12
C MET A 1 71.94 1.02 -23.27
N ALA A 2 71.30 1.31 -22.13
CA ALA A 2 69.97 1.92 -21.95
C ALA A 2 68.75 0.97 -21.99
N SER A 3 68.55 0.28 -20.86
CA SER A 3 67.27 -0.35 -20.48
C SER A 3 66.37 0.71 -19.82
N THR A 4 65.19 0.96 -20.37
CA THR A 4 64.21 1.89 -19.81
C THR A 4 63.40 1.21 -18.70
N PHE A 5 63.75 1.47 -17.43
CA PHE A 5 62.92 1.13 -16.28
C PHE A 5 61.90 2.25 -16.06
N SER A 6 60.62 1.96 -16.33
CA SER A 6 59.50 2.83 -16.00
C SER A 6 59.01 2.51 -14.58
N LEU A 7 59.29 3.40 -13.63
CA LEU A 7 58.75 3.33 -12.27
C LEU A 7 57.35 3.95 -12.25
N ARG A 8 56.34 3.08 -12.16
CA ARG A 8 54.94 3.47 -11.97
C ARG A 8 54.75 3.95 -10.53
N SER A 9 54.71 5.26 -10.33
CA SER A 9 54.39 5.89 -9.04
C SER A 9 52.94 5.56 -8.64
N TYR A 10 52.76 4.84 -7.53
CA TYR A 10 51.47 4.70 -6.88
C TYR A 10 51.18 5.98 -6.08
N SER A 11 50.32 6.84 -6.61
CA SER A 11 49.75 7.96 -5.84
C SER A 11 48.69 7.40 -4.89
N VAL A 12 49.00 7.34 -3.60
CA VAL A 12 48.02 7.08 -2.54
C VAL A 12 47.10 8.29 -2.46
N ARG A 13 45.89 8.19 -3.04
CA ARG A 13 44.82 9.16 -2.80
C ARG A 13 44.17 8.85 -1.46
N HIS A 14 44.17 9.83 -0.58
CA HIS A 14 43.40 9.84 0.66
C HIS A 14 41.89 9.72 0.36
N PRO A 15 41.11 8.94 1.12
CA PRO A 15 39.66 9.03 1.04
C PRO A 15 39.18 10.30 1.75
N SER A 16 38.65 11.23 0.97
CA SER A 16 37.88 12.37 1.45
C SER A 16 36.61 11.88 2.16
N PHE A 17 36.42 12.32 3.40
CA PHE A 17 35.20 12.08 4.17
C PHE A 17 34.08 12.99 3.64
N SER A 18 33.30 12.49 2.68
CA SER A 18 32.03 13.12 2.30
C SER A 18 30.94 12.62 3.23
N SER A 19 30.35 13.54 4.00
CA SER A 19 29.19 13.31 4.85
C SER A 19 27.99 12.89 3.98
N MET A 20 27.68 11.59 3.92
CA MET A 20 26.40 11.11 3.41
C MET A 20 25.33 11.29 4.49
N SER A 21 24.47 12.28 4.29
CA SER A 21 23.25 12.47 5.06
C SER A 21 22.21 11.43 4.62
N LEU A 22 22.00 10.40 5.45
CA LEU A 22 20.82 9.55 5.36
C LEU A 22 19.61 10.35 5.87
N ARG A 23 18.72 10.78 4.98
CA ARG A 23 17.38 11.23 5.39
C ARG A 23 16.32 10.29 4.85
N ASN A 24 15.80 9.53 5.79
CA ASN A 24 14.68 8.63 5.65
C ASN A 24 13.37 9.41 5.40
N SER A 25 12.51 8.83 4.58
CA SER A 25 11.15 9.26 4.32
C SER A 25 10.23 8.79 5.44
N SER A 26 9.53 9.71 6.11
CA SER A 26 8.19 9.51 6.67
C SER A 26 7.72 10.82 7.32
N GLY A 27 6.48 11.22 7.01
CA GLY A 27 5.96 12.55 7.28
C GLY A 27 5.54 12.87 8.72
N SER A 28 4.67 13.89 8.76
CA SER A 28 4.09 14.60 9.91
C SER A 28 4.86 15.85 10.37
N GLY A 29 4.10 16.93 10.47
CA GLY A 29 4.57 18.30 10.62
C GLY A 29 5.14 18.60 12.00
N GLY A 30 6.07 19.56 12.01
CA GLY A 30 6.68 20.08 13.22
C GLY A 30 7.34 21.42 12.93
N ARG A 31 6.78 22.47 13.50
CA ARG A 31 7.16 23.88 13.36
C ARG A 31 8.63 24.06 13.76
N SER A 32 9.48 24.52 12.85
CA SER A 32 10.86 24.92 13.18
C SER A 32 10.92 26.42 13.45
N ARG A 33 11.09 26.74 14.73
CA ARG A 33 11.61 28.01 15.23
C ARG A 33 13.13 27.97 15.07
N SER A 34 13.70 29.00 14.48
CA SER A 34 15.14 29.29 14.48
C SER A 34 15.34 30.74 14.07
N LYS A 35 16.24 31.55 14.60
CA LYS A 35 17.25 31.46 15.68
C LYS A 35 17.68 32.92 15.89
N ALA A 36 17.77 33.41 17.13
CA ALA A 36 18.43 34.69 17.41
C ALA A 36 19.93 34.45 17.57
N PRO A 37 20.82 35.26 17.00
CA PRO A 37 22.25 35.14 17.24
C PRO A 37 22.62 35.71 18.61
N VAL A 38 23.50 34.96 19.27
CA VAL A 38 24.14 35.25 20.55
C VAL A 38 25.16 36.38 20.43
N SER A 39 25.25 37.18 21.48
CA SER A 39 26.13 38.34 21.67
C SER A 39 27.61 37.98 21.73
N SER A 40 28.46 38.82 21.14
CA SER A 40 29.87 38.94 21.51
C SER A 40 30.02 40.16 22.42
N LEU A 41 30.44 39.92 23.66
CA LEU A 41 30.85 40.95 24.61
C LEU A 41 32.17 41.57 24.14
N SER A 42 32.14 42.85 23.80
CA SER A 42 33.33 43.69 23.69
C SER A 42 33.17 44.84 24.68
N SER A 43 33.80 44.69 25.83
CA SER A 43 34.00 45.75 26.82
C SER A 43 35.03 46.75 26.29
N ALA A 44 34.57 47.81 25.63
CA ALA A 44 35.37 48.97 25.30
C ALA A 44 34.88 50.16 26.13
N SER A 45 35.53 50.41 27.25
CA SER A 45 35.28 51.56 28.11
C SER A 45 35.89 52.81 27.49
N THR A 46 35.11 53.58 26.73
CA THR A 46 35.50 54.96 26.34
C THR A 46 35.08 55.92 27.45
N LEU A 47 36.03 56.27 28.31
CA LEU A 47 35.88 57.30 29.34
C LEU A 47 35.93 58.68 28.69
N SER A 48 34.77 59.30 28.49
CA SER A 48 34.64 60.71 28.08
C SER A 48 34.71 61.59 29.32
N LEU A 49 35.90 62.09 29.65
CA LEU A 49 36.11 63.10 30.70
C LEU A 49 35.77 64.49 30.14
N THR A 50 34.75 65.09 30.74
CA THR A 50 34.35 66.50 30.63
C THR A 50 35.50 67.43 31.07
N ARG A 51 35.92 68.34 30.18
CA ARG A 51 36.82 69.45 30.50
C ARG A 51 35.99 70.68 30.84
N SER A 52 36.01 71.06 32.11
CA SER A 52 35.38 72.29 32.62
C SER A 52 36.38 73.45 32.65
N LEU A 53 35.95 74.56 32.04
CA LEU A 53 36.05 75.97 32.44
C LEU A 53 37.40 76.49 32.96
N SER A 54 38.06 77.29 32.12
CA SER A 54 39.03 78.31 32.54
C SER A 54 38.28 79.60 32.84
N VAL A 55 38.17 79.95 34.13
CA VAL A 55 37.75 81.25 34.63
C VAL A 55 39.02 82.03 34.96
N GLY A 56 39.43 82.93 34.08
CA GLY A 56 40.49 83.90 34.34
C GLY A 56 39.88 85.16 34.95
N ASN A 57 39.91 85.25 36.28
CA ASN A 57 39.46 86.41 37.04
C ASN A 57 40.62 86.93 37.89
N GLY A 58 40.96 88.21 37.74
CA GLY A 58 41.98 88.94 38.52
C GLY A 58 42.38 90.19 37.73
N LEU A 59 41.62 91.28 37.75
CA LEU A 59 41.43 92.26 38.84
C LEU A 59 42.74 92.84 39.39
N ASN A 60 43.19 93.91 38.73
CA ASN A 60 43.52 95.23 39.26
C ASN A 60 44.06 95.33 40.70
N VAL A 61 45.34 95.73 40.81
CA VAL A 61 45.80 96.65 41.86
C VAL A 61 46.50 97.84 41.20
N LEU A 62 45.76 98.94 41.21
CA LEU A 62 46.16 100.34 41.12
C LEU A 62 47.21 100.68 42.19
N GLY A 63 48.25 101.44 41.86
CA GLY A 63 49.24 101.87 42.85
C GLY A 63 50.35 102.76 42.29
N THR A 64 49.98 103.96 41.86
CA THR A 64 50.83 105.16 41.81
C THR A 64 51.83 105.25 42.98
N LEU A 65 53.13 105.42 42.72
CA LEU A 65 53.92 106.58 43.20
C LEU A 65 55.40 106.49 42.78
N SER A 66 55.87 107.59 42.22
CA SER A 66 57.16 108.22 42.51
C SER A 66 58.46 107.48 42.17
N SER A 67 58.92 107.79 40.96
CA SER A 67 60.33 108.12 40.77
C SER A 67 60.71 109.32 41.66
N LEU A 68 61.94 109.30 42.17
CA LEU A 68 62.74 110.43 42.68
C LEU A 68 62.58 110.80 44.18
N ASN A 69 63.44 110.18 44.99
CA ASN A 69 64.29 110.77 46.04
C ASN A 69 65.02 109.59 46.73
N GLY A 70 66.31 109.32 46.55
CA GLY A 70 67.41 110.26 46.72
C GLY A 70 67.98 110.20 48.14
N MET A 71 68.26 109.01 48.72
CA MET A 71 69.21 108.80 49.83
C MET A 71 69.37 107.29 50.15
N GLY A 72 70.58 106.72 50.06
CA GLY A 72 70.92 105.43 50.71
C GLY A 72 71.07 104.16 49.82
N VAL A 73 71.87 104.22 48.76
CA VAL A 73 72.14 103.12 47.80
C VAL A 73 73.10 102.05 48.37
N GLY A 74 72.75 101.39 49.46
CA GLY A 74 73.55 100.28 50.01
C GLY A 74 72.79 99.28 50.86
N ALA A 75 71.67 99.68 51.47
CA ALA A 75 70.83 98.80 52.30
C ALA A 75 69.65 98.18 51.54
N SER A 76 69.05 98.90 50.59
CA SER A 76 67.86 98.44 49.82
C SER A 76 68.18 97.34 48.81
N ASP A 77 69.33 97.41 48.13
CA ASP A 77 69.79 96.36 47.23
C ASP A 77 70.15 95.09 48.01
N SER A 78 70.66 95.24 49.25
CA SER A 78 70.91 94.10 50.13
C SER A 78 69.62 93.42 50.57
N GLU A 79 68.57 94.18 50.87
CA GLU A 79 67.27 93.67 51.32
C GLU A 79 66.47 93.02 50.18
N THR A 80 66.48 93.62 49.00
CA THR A 80 65.89 93.02 47.78
C THR A 80 66.63 91.75 47.36
N MET A 81 67.97 91.72 47.43
CA MET A 81 68.76 90.51 47.19
C MET A 81 68.50 89.42 48.23
N LYS A 82 68.28 89.78 49.50
CA LYS A 82 67.85 88.82 50.54
C LYS A 82 66.47 88.24 50.22
N GLY A 83 65.49 89.08 49.86
CA GLY A 83 64.15 88.61 49.48
C GLY A 83 64.15 87.68 48.26
N LEU A 84 64.98 87.96 47.26
CA LEU A 84 65.17 87.06 46.11
C LEU A 84 65.86 85.75 46.50
N ASN A 85 66.85 85.81 47.39
CA ASN A 85 67.53 84.63 47.90
C ASN A 85 66.61 83.76 48.76
N ASP A 86 65.72 84.37 49.56
CA ASP A 86 64.70 83.67 50.34
C ASP A 86 63.66 83.02 49.41
N GLN A 87 63.27 83.69 48.32
CA GLN A 87 62.44 83.08 47.27
C GLN A 87 63.15 81.90 46.60
N LEU A 88 64.43 82.04 46.24
CA LEU A 88 65.22 80.96 45.65
C LEU A 88 65.34 79.77 46.61
N SER A 89 65.55 80.01 47.89
CA SER A 89 65.58 78.97 48.93
C SER A 89 64.24 78.22 48.99
N ASN A 90 63.12 78.95 48.99
CA ASN A 90 61.78 78.35 48.95
C ASN A 90 61.55 77.53 47.67
N TYR A 91 62.01 78.00 46.51
CA TYR A 91 61.94 77.24 45.25
C TYR A 91 62.80 75.97 45.31
N LEU A 92 64.02 76.04 45.85
CA LEU A 92 64.90 74.87 46.01
C LEU A 92 64.30 73.84 46.96
N ASP A 93 63.69 74.26 48.06
CA ASP A 93 63.00 73.34 48.97
C ASP A 93 61.76 72.74 48.34
N LYS A 94 61.04 73.49 47.50
CA LYS A 94 59.92 72.97 46.73
C LYS A 94 60.38 71.92 45.72
N VAL A 95 61.45 72.17 44.97
CA VAL A 95 62.04 71.21 44.03
C VAL A 95 62.45 69.92 44.75
N ARG A 96 63.18 70.03 45.88
CA ARG A 96 63.55 68.87 46.70
C ARG A 96 62.34 68.09 47.20
N SER A 97 61.26 68.78 47.58
CA SER A 97 60.02 68.11 48.00
C SER A 97 59.34 67.37 46.85
N LEU A 98 59.34 67.95 45.65
CA LEU A 98 58.76 67.37 44.45
C LEU A 98 59.57 66.17 43.98
N GLU A 99 60.89 66.26 43.97
CA GLU A 99 61.80 65.14 43.67
C GLU A 99 61.54 63.96 44.60
N ARG A 100 61.47 64.18 45.93
CA ARG A 100 61.13 63.11 46.90
C ARG A 100 59.76 62.50 46.63
N SER A 101 58.75 63.32 46.31
CA SER A 101 57.40 62.83 46.02
C SER A 101 57.34 62.06 44.69
N ASN A 102 58.10 62.47 43.69
CA ASN A 102 58.22 61.77 42.42
C ASN A 102 58.92 60.42 42.61
N ASP A 103 60.03 60.39 43.37
CA ASP A 103 60.73 59.15 43.71
C ASP A 103 59.80 58.16 44.44
N GLU A 104 58.93 58.68 45.31
CA GLU A 104 57.93 57.85 46.00
C GLU A 104 56.84 57.35 45.07
N LEU A 105 56.31 58.20 44.20
CA LEU A 105 55.30 57.82 43.20
C LEU A 105 55.86 56.81 42.20
N GLU A 106 57.10 56.97 41.75
CA GLU A 106 57.78 56.00 40.88
C GLU A 106 57.94 54.65 41.57
N ARG A 107 58.32 54.63 42.86
CA ARG A 107 58.37 53.40 43.65
C ARG A 107 56.99 52.73 43.76
N LYS A 108 55.94 53.50 44.04
CA LYS A 108 54.57 52.98 44.11
C LYS A 108 54.08 52.46 42.76
N ILE A 109 54.37 53.14 41.66
CA ILE A 109 54.02 52.68 40.31
C ILE A 109 54.73 51.36 40.00
N LYS A 110 56.04 51.25 40.28
CA LYS A 110 56.79 50.00 40.08
C LYS A 110 56.21 48.85 40.90
N GLN A 111 55.88 49.11 42.17
CA GLN A 111 55.24 48.11 43.04
C GLN A 111 53.87 47.68 42.52
N LEU A 112 53.01 48.64 42.15
CA LEU A 112 51.71 48.35 41.57
C LEU A 112 51.81 47.64 40.23
N MET A 113 52.82 47.93 39.40
CA MET A 113 53.05 47.20 38.15
C MET A 113 53.45 45.75 38.40
N LEU A 114 54.24 45.49 39.44
CA LEU A 114 54.60 44.13 39.84
C LEU A 114 53.42 43.37 40.46
N GLU A 115 52.61 44.04 41.28
CA GLU A 115 51.43 43.43 41.92
C GLU A 115 50.27 43.23 40.93
N ARG A 116 50.09 44.18 40.01
CA ARG A 116 49.09 44.13 38.93
C ARG A 116 49.58 43.31 37.74
N ALA A 117 50.84 42.86 37.70
CA ALA A 117 51.28 41.91 36.70
C ALA A 117 50.30 40.72 36.76
N PRO A 118 49.53 40.47 35.69
CA PRO A 118 48.53 39.43 35.72
C PRO A 118 49.26 38.14 36.07
N LYS A 119 48.92 37.53 37.21
CA LYS A 119 49.39 36.19 37.55
C LYS A 119 49.08 35.34 36.32
N GLY A 120 50.12 34.90 35.62
CA GLY A 120 49.96 34.14 34.39
C GLY A 120 48.97 33.01 34.66
N HIS A 121 48.04 32.77 33.73
CA HIS A 121 47.22 31.57 33.81
C HIS A 121 48.16 30.37 33.97
N ASP A 122 47.73 29.34 34.69
CA ASP A 122 48.49 28.09 34.78
C ASP A 122 48.47 27.40 33.41
N ILE A 123 49.33 27.87 32.51
CA ILE A 123 49.44 27.39 31.12
C ILE A 123 49.78 25.91 31.13
N GLU A 124 50.62 25.48 32.08
CA GLU A 124 51.01 24.08 32.25
C GLU A 124 49.81 23.22 32.66
N GLY A 125 49.04 23.65 33.66
CA GLY A 125 47.82 22.97 34.08
C GLY A 125 46.75 22.90 32.98
N MET A 126 46.55 23.98 32.23
CA MET A 126 45.63 24.00 31.09
C MET A 126 46.11 23.10 29.95
N MET A 127 47.42 23.07 29.66
CA MET A 127 48.00 22.21 28.63
C MET A 127 47.87 20.72 29.03
N ALA A 128 48.12 20.39 30.30
CA ALA A 128 47.93 19.05 30.83
C ALA A 128 46.45 18.59 30.72
N GLN A 129 45.49 19.47 31.05
CA GLN A 129 44.06 19.19 30.89
C GLN A 129 43.67 19.00 29.42
N ALA A 130 44.17 19.85 28.51
CA ALA A 130 43.92 19.73 27.08
C ALA A 130 44.45 18.41 26.53
N HIS A 131 45.67 17.99 26.94
CA HIS A 131 46.25 16.71 26.58
C HIS A 131 45.44 15.52 27.12
N ALA A 132 45.01 15.58 28.39
CA ALA A 132 44.19 14.52 28.99
C ALA A 132 42.83 14.36 28.28
N ILE A 133 42.20 15.47 27.88
CA ILE A 133 40.98 15.44 27.07
C ILE A 133 41.25 14.85 25.68
N GLY A 134 42.34 15.27 25.03
CA GLY A 134 42.76 14.74 23.73
C GLY A 134 42.96 13.22 23.75
N GLU A 135 43.65 12.71 24.76
CA GLU A 135 43.84 11.27 24.95
C GLU A 135 42.51 10.53 25.22
N LYS A 136 41.61 11.12 26.01
CA LYS A 136 40.29 10.55 26.25
C LYS A 136 39.46 10.47 24.95
N VAL A 137 39.49 11.52 24.12
CA VAL A 137 38.83 11.55 22.82
C VAL A 137 39.42 10.48 21.91
N ARG A 138 40.75 10.41 21.78
CA ARG A 138 41.44 9.40 20.97
C ARG A 138 41.07 7.98 21.39
N LYS A 139 41.07 7.71 22.70
CA LYS A 139 40.67 6.41 23.26
C LYS A 139 39.22 6.07 22.88
N LYS A 140 38.30 7.03 23.04
CA LYS A 140 36.88 6.83 22.70
C LYS A 140 36.66 6.66 21.19
N THR A 141 37.42 7.35 20.35
CA THR A 141 37.37 7.16 18.89
C THR A 141 37.82 5.75 18.49
N LEU A 142 38.88 5.22 19.11
CA LEU A 142 39.32 3.84 18.87
C LEU A 142 38.30 2.81 19.38
N GLU A 143 37.70 3.05 20.56
CA GLU A 143 36.66 2.20 21.11
C GLU A 143 35.41 2.18 20.22
N ASN A 144 34.98 3.35 19.72
CA ASN A 144 33.88 3.45 18.76
C ASN A 144 34.20 2.71 17.45
N ALA A 145 35.42 2.86 16.91
CA ALA A 145 35.83 2.15 15.70
C ALA A 145 35.80 0.63 15.91
N ARG A 146 36.27 0.15 17.07
CA ARG A 146 36.18 -1.26 17.45
C ARG A 146 34.73 -1.75 17.51
N ILE A 147 33.84 -1.03 18.18
CA ILE A 147 32.43 -1.40 18.30
C ILE A 147 31.76 -1.44 16.91
N ILE A 148 32.06 -0.49 16.03
CA ILE A 148 31.54 -0.48 14.66
C ILE A 148 31.98 -1.74 13.90
N LEU A 149 33.25 -2.13 14.00
CA LEU A 149 33.74 -3.36 13.37
C LEU A 149 33.09 -4.62 13.95
N GLU A 150 32.88 -4.66 15.28
CA GLU A 150 32.17 -5.78 15.92
C GLU A 150 30.71 -5.86 15.45
N ILE A 151 30.02 -4.73 15.29
CA ILE A 151 28.66 -4.66 14.74
C ILE A 151 28.64 -5.16 13.29
N ASP A 152 29.55 -4.71 12.44
CA ASP A 152 29.58 -5.10 11.04
C ASP A 152 29.92 -6.59 10.88
N ASN A 153 30.85 -7.12 11.69
CA ASN A 153 31.13 -8.55 11.75
C ASN A 153 29.91 -9.36 12.20
N ALA A 154 29.19 -8.90 13.23
CA ALA A 154 27.98 -9.57 13.70
C ALA A 154 26.86 -9.57 12.65
N LYS A 155 26.70 -8.46 11.89
CA LYS A 155 25.76 -8.38 10.77
C LYS A 155 26.13 -9.33 9.64
N LEU A 156 27.39 -9.33 9.21
CA LEU A 156 27.87 -10.24 8.16
C LEU A 156 27.69 -11.71 8.56
N ALA A 157 27.97 -12.06 9.81
CA ALA A 157 27.73 -13.40 10.34
C ALA A 157 26.23 -13.76 10.32
N ALA A 158 25.36 -12.84 10.74
CA ALA A 158 23.91 -13.06 10.71
C ALA A 158 23.38 -13.26 9.27
N ASP A 159 23.87 -12.49 8.31
CA ASP A 159 23.50 -12.63 6.90
C ASP A 159 24.02 -13.96 6.32
N ASP A 160 25.23 -14.39 6.66
CA ASP A 160 25.77 -15.70 6.26
C ASP A 160 24.89 -16.85 6.81
N PHE A 161 24.48 -16.78 8.08
CA PHE A 161 23.54 -17.75 8.65
C PHE A 161 22.18 -17.73 7.95
N ARG A 162 21.65 -16.56 7.60
CA ARG A 162 20.38 -16.45 6.85
C ARG A 162 20.48 -17.10 5.48
N VAL A 163 21.53 -16.78 4.72
CA VAL A 163 21.77 -17.36 3.38
C VAL A 163 21.97 -18.86 3.47
N LYS A 164 22.76 -19.33 4.44
CA LYS A 164 23.00 -20.76 4.67
C LYS A 164 21.71 -21.51 5.02
N LYS A 165 20.86 -20.93 5.86
CA LYS A 165 19.56 -21.51 6.20
C LYS A 165 18.66 -21.60 4.97
N ALA A 166 18.49 -20.50 4.23
CA ALA A 166 17.70 -20.49 3.00
C ALA A 166 18.21 -21.50 1.97
N LYS A 167 19.53 -21.61 1.80
CA LYS A 167 20.14 -22.62 0.93
C LYS A 167 19.84 -24.04 1.40
N SER A 168 19.93 -24.31 2.70
CA SER A 168 19.60 -25.63 3.27
C SER A 168 18.13 -25.99 3.04
N GLU A 169 17.22 -25.05 3.27
CA GLU A 169 15.78 -25.22 3.03
C GLU A 169 15.51 -25.50 1.54
N LEU A 170 16.13 -24.75 0.63
CA LEU A 170 16.01 -24.98 -0.81
C LEU A 170 16.55 -26.36 -1.22
N VAL A 171 17.69 -26.79 -0.67
CA VAL A 171 18.24 -28.13 -0.93
C VAL A 171 17.28 -29.22 -0.45
N GLN A 172 16.66 -29.04 0.72
CA GLN A 172 15.67 -29.96 1.25
C GLN A 172 14.43 -30.03 0.34
N ILE A 173 13.88 -28.89 -0.10
CA ILE A 173 12.75 -28.83 -1.02
C ILE A 173 13.08 -29.48 -2.37
N ILE A 174 14.27 -29.26 -2.90
CA ILE A 174 14.71 -29.91 -4.14
C ILE A 174 14.79 -31.43 -3.95
N ALA A 175 15.28 -31.90 -2.80
CA ALA A 175 15.34 -33.33 -2.49
C ALA A 175 13.94 -33.95 -2.40
N THR A 176 12.99 -33.29 -1.73
CA THR A 176 11.60 -33.78 -1.64
C THR A 176 10.93 -33.82 -3.01
N LEU A 177 11.03 -32.74 -3.79
CA LEU A 177 10.44 -32.68 -5.14
C LEU A 177 11.05 -33.72 -6.09
N ARG A 178 12.35 -34.03 -5.95
CA ARG A 178 12.99 -35.13 -6.70
C ARG A 178 12.43 -36.50 -6.30
N GLY A 179 12.18 -36.71 -5.01
CA GLY A 179 11.52 -37.91 -4.51
C GLY A 179 10.11 -38.07 -5.10
N ASP A 180 9.29 -37.04 -4.99
CA ASP A 180 7.92 -37.03 -5.51
C ASP A 180 7.89 -37.28 -7.03
N LEU A 181 8.82 -36.67 -7.76
CA LEU A 181 8.96 -36.88 -9.20
C LEU A 181 9.33 -38.32 -9.54
N ASN A 182 10.18 -38.99 -8.74
CA ASN A 182 10.52 -40.39 -8.95
C ASN A 182 9.31 -41.30 -8.67
N ILE A 183 8.59 -41.07 -7.57
CA ILE A 183 7.38 -41.83 -7.24
C ILE A 183 6.34 -41.71 -8.36
N LEU A 184 6.11 -40.49 -8.85
CA LEU A 184 5.15 -40.25 -9.93
C LEU A 184 5.56 -40.94 -11.24
N LYS A 185 6.87 -40.99 -11.53
CA LYS A 185 7.39 -41.74 -12.69
C LYS A 185 7.16 -43.24 -12.56
N GLU A 186 7.38 -43.80 -11.36
CA GLU A 186 7.12 -45.21 -11.08
C GLU A 186 5.63 -45.54 -11.22
N GLU A 187 4.75 -44.67 -10.70
CA GLU A 187 3.30 -44.83 -10.85
C GLU A 187 2.85 -44.76 -12.32
N LEU A 188 3.38 -43.82 -13.10
CA LEU A 188 3.09 -43.71 -14.53
C LEU A 188 3.56 -44.98 -15.28
N TYR A 189 4.76 -45.47 -14.96
CA TYR A 189 5.26 -46.73 -15.53
C TYR A 189 4.32 -47.90 -15.20
N PHE A 190 3.89 -48.01 -13.95
CA PHE A 190 2.94 -49.05 -13.51
C PHE A 190 1.60 -48.94 -14.23
N LEU A 191 1.02 -47.74 -14.33
CA LEU A 191 -0.26 -47.53 -14.96
C LEU A 191 -0.21 -47.82 -16.47
N LYS A 192 0.88 -47.44 -17.14
CA LYS A 192 1.13 -47.77 -18.54
C LYS A 192 1.22 -49.28 -18.75
N LYS A 193 1.99 -49.98 -17.90
CA LYS A 193 2.11 -51.43 -17.95
C LYS A 193 0.74 -52.11 -17.77
N ASN A 194 -0.07 -51.69 -16.80
CA ASN A 194 -1.42 -52.22 -16.60
C ASN A 194 -2.33 -51.97 -17.80
N HIS A 195 -2.22 -50.81 -18.45
CA HIS A 195 -2.98 -50.51 -19.65
C HIS A 195 -2.59 -51.44 -20.82
N ASP A 196 -1.29 -51.66 -21.02
CA ASP A 196 -0.78 -52.57 -22.05
C ASP A 196 -1.23 -54.02 -21.79
N GLU A 197 -1.20 -54.47 -20.53
CA GLU A 197 -1.69 -55.78 -20.11
C GLU A 197 -3.21 -55.93 -20.32
N MET A 198 -4.00 -54.90 -19.99
CA MET A 198 -5.45 -54.88 -20.25
C MET A 198 -5.77 -54.87 -21.75
N GLY A 199 -4.98 -54.14 -22.55
CA GLY A 199 -5.07 -54.13 -24.00
C GLY A 199 -4.80 -55.53 -24.59
N SER A 200 -3.76 -56.19 -24.12
CA SER A 200 -3.46 -57.59 -24.46
C SER A 200 -4.60 -58.53 -24.06
N MET A 201 -5.16 -58.39 -22.85
CA MET A 201 -6.28 -59.20 -22.41
C MET A 201 -7.55 -58.97 -23.23
N LYS A 202 -7.87 -57.71 -23.58
CA LYS A 202 -8.96 -57.39 -24.51
C LYS A 202 -8.74 -58.00 -25.89
N ALA A 203 -7.52 -57.95 -26.42
CA ALA A 203 -7.19 -58.59 -27.69
C ALA A 203 -7.37 -60.12 -27.61
N ARG A 204 -6.96 -60.74 -26.49
CA ARG A 204 -7.21 -62.17 -26.23
C ARG A 204 -8.70 -62.49 -26.17
N MET A 205 -9.51 -61.70 -25.45
CA MET A 205 -10.97 -61.89 -25.40
C MET A 205 -11.65 -61.66 -26.76
N ASN A 206 -11.17 -60.69 -27.55
CA ASN A 206 -11.70 -60.47 -28.90
C ASN A 206 -11.34 -61.61 -29.86
N ASN A 207 -10.16 -62.23 -29.71
CA ASN A 207 -9.78 -63.40 -30.50
C ASN A 207 -10.48 -64.69 -30.02
N GLU A 208 -10.75 -64.77 -28.71
CA GLU A 208 -11.60 -65.78 -28.08
C GLU A 208 -13.06 -65.33 -28.12
N GLN A 209 -13.48 -64.80 -29.28
CA GLN A 209 -14.88 -64.53 -29.56
C GLN A 209 -15.61 -65.87 -29.60
N VAL A 210 -16.13 -66.29 -28.46
CA VAL A 210 -17.16 -67.33 -28.40
C VAL A 210 -18.40 -66.71 -29.04
N ASN A 211 -18.60 -66.98 -30.32
CA ASN A 211 -19.81 -66.65 -31.04
C ASN A 211 -20.95 -67.50 -30.47
N VAL A 212 -21.53 -67.05 -29.35
CA VAL A 212 -22.77 -67.60 -28.83
C VAL A 212 -23.89 -67.00 -29.68
N GLU A 213 -24.14 -67.61 -30.83
CA GLU A 213 -25.42 -67.48 -31.51
C GLU A 213 -26.47 -68.12 -30.60
N VAL A 214 -26.95 -67.35 -29.63
CA VAL A 214 -28.25 -67.63 -29.05
C VAL A 214 -29.22 -67.38 -30.19
N ASP A 215 -29.78 -68.46 -30.75
CA ASP A 215 -30.95 -68.43 -31.62
C ASP A 215 -32.10 -67.87 -30.78
N ALA A 216 -32.08 -66.56 -30.58
CA ALA A 216 -33.15 -65.83 -29.94
C ALA A 216 -34.30 -65.85 -30.94
N ALA A 217 -35.14 -66.88 -30.83
CA ALA A 217 -36.39 -67.00 -31.57
C ALA A 217 -37.03 -65.60 -31.61
N GLN A 218 -37.23 -65.11 -32.84
CA GLN A 218 -37.67 -63.76 -33.15
C GLN A 218 -38.72 -63.33 -32.13
N GLY A 219 -38.37 -62.37 -31.27
CA GLY A 219 -39.25 -61.94 -30.18
C GLY A 219 -40.64 -61.60 -30.72
N PRO A 220 -41.71 -61.75 -29.91
CA PRO A 220 -43.07 -61.57 -30.38
C PRO A 220 -43.22 -60.24 -31.12
N ASP A 221 -43.70 -60.29 -32.37
CA ASP A 221 -43.74 -59.13 -33.27
C ASP A 221 -44.61 -58.04 -32.65
N LEU A 222 -43.93 -57.01 -32.13
CA LEU A 222 -44.58 -55.85 -31.53
C LEU A 222 -45.55 -55.19 -32.52
N LYS A 223 -45.27 -55.27 -33.83
CA LYS A 223 -46.15 -54.72 -34.86
C LYS A 223 -47.48 -55.46 -34.93
N ALA A 224 -47.48 -56.79 -34.82
CA ALA A 224 -48.69 -57.61 -34.76
C ALA A 224 -49.49 -57.32 -33.48
N ILE A 225 -48.83 -57.22 -32.33
CA ILE A 225 -49.49 -56.90 -31.04
C ILE A 225 -50.13 -55.50 -31.10
N MET A 226 -49.43 -54.51 -31.65
CA MET A 226 -49.96 -53.15 -31.80
C MET A 226 -51.13 -53.09 -32.79
N ALA A 227 -51.12 -53.91 -33.84
CA ALA A 227 -52.23 -54.01 -34.80
C ALA A 227 -53.48 -54.62 -34.15
N GLU A 228 -53.32 -55.71 -33.38
CA GLU A 228 -54.42 -56.34 -32.65
C GLU A 228 -55.03 -55.37 -31.62
N LEU A 229 -54.19 -54.67 -30.85
CA LEU A 229 -54.64 -53.68 -29.89
C LEU A 229 -55.49 -52.57 -30.55
N ARG A 230 -55.08 -52.12 -31.74
CA ARG A 230 -55.82 -51.13 -32.52
C ARG A 230 -57.19 -51.65 -32.95
N ILE A 231 -57.26 -52.89 -33.45
CA ILE A 231 -58.53 -53.52 -33.85
C ILE A 231 -59.48 -53.61 -32.65
N GLN A 232 -58.97 -53.97 -31.46
CA GLN A 232 -59.77 -54.04 -30.25
C GLN A 232 -60.35 -52.68 -29.85
N TYR A 233 -59.52 -51.62 -29.83
CA TYR A 233 -59.98 -50.27 -29.51
C TYR A 233 -60.99 -49.74 -30.52
N GLU A 234 -60.78 -49.97 -31.82
CA GLU A 234 -61.75 -49.61 -32.86
C GLU A 234 -63.07 -50.37 -32.69
N GLY A 235 -63.03 -51.63 -32.26
CA GLY A 235 -64.21 -52.43 -31.93
C GLY A 235 -64.99 -51.83 -30.76
N ILE A 236 -64.31 -51.50 -29.66
CA ILE A 236 -64.91 -50.85 -28.48
C ILE A 236 -65.52 -49.50 -28.86
N ALA A 237 -64.80 -48.68 -29.63
CA ALA A 237 -65.28 -47.38 -30.08
C ALA A 237 -66.54 -47.51 -30.97
N ARG A 238 -66.55 -48.47 -31.91
CA ARG A 238 -67.74 -48.76 -32.75
C ARG A 238 -68.93 -49.21 -31.92
N LYS A 239 -68.71 -50.10 -30.94
CA LYS A 239 -69.78 -50.56 -30.05
C LYS A 239 -70.34 -49.40 -29.23
N ASN A 240 -69.47 -48.61 -28.61
CA ASN A 240 -69.87 -47.45 -27.81
C ASN A 240 -70.67 -46.42 -28.65
N LYS A 241 -70.27 -46.19 -29.90
CA LYS A 241 -71.02 -45.34 -30.82
C LYS A 241 -72.44 -45.88 -31.08
N LYS A 242 -72.57 -47.16 -31.43
CA LYS A 242 -73.88 -47.80 -31.67
C LYS A 242 -74.76 -47.78 -30.42
N ASP A 243 -74.20 -48.11 -29.26
CA ASP A 243 -74.93 -48.12 -28.00
C ASP A 243 -75.42 -46.72 -27.63
N SER A 244 -74.60 -45.69 -27.89
CA SER A 244 -74.99 -44.28 -27.73
C SER A 244 -76.12 -43.89 -28.69
N GLU A 245 -76.03 -44.26 -29.97
CA GLU A 245 -77.08 -44.00 -30.96
C GLU A 245 -78.41 -44.67 -30.57
N ILE A 246 -78.37 -45.93 -30.14
CA ILE A 246 -79.55 -46.66 -29.64
C ILE A 246 -80.13 -45.96 -28.41
N TRP A 247 -79.29 -45.52 -27.47
CA TRP A 247 -79.73 -44.80 -26.28
C TRP A 247 -80.41 -43.46 -26.64
N TYR A 248 -79.84 -42.71 -27.57
CA TYR A 248 -80.43 -41.46 -28.06
C TYR A 248 -81.76 -41.70 -28.78
N LEU A 249 -81.83 -42.68 -29.68
CA LEU A 249 -83.05 -43.05 -30.39
C LEU A 249 -84.16 -43.45 -29.41
N LYS A 250 -83.83 -44.24 -28.38
CA LYS A 250 -84.78 -44.59 -27.31
C LYS A 250 -85.30 -43.34 -26.59
N LYS A 251 -84.42 -42.39 -26.24
CA LYS A 251 -84.83 -41.17 -25.53
C LYS A 251 -85.68 -40.23 -26.41
N VAL A 252 -85.39 -40.15 -27.70
CA VAL A 252 -86.19 -39.39 -28.67
C VAL A 252 -87.57 -40.04 -28.85
N SER A 253 -87.64 -41.37 -28.97
CA SER A 253 -88.90 -42.11 -29.06
C SER A 253 -89.77 -41.91 -27.80
N GLU A 254 -89.17 -41.97 -26.61
CA GLU A 254 -89.88 -41.72 -25.34
C GLU A 254 -90.43 -40.29 -25.23
N LYS A 255 -89.69 -39.28 -25.72
CA LYS A 255 -90.11 -37.86 -25.62
C LYS A 255 -91.07 -37.43 -26.74
N SER A 256 -91.03 -38.06 -27.91
CA SER A 256 -91.81 -37.65 -29.10
C SER A 256 -93.18 -38.34 -29.20
N GLY A 257 -93.52 -39.29 -28.32
CA GLY A 257 -94.85 -39.94 -28.33
C GLY A 257 -95.26 -40.53 -29.69
N MET A 258 -94.29 -40.95 -30.51
CA MET A 258 -94.50 -41.37 -31.89
C MET A 258 -94.07 -42.83 -32.06
N VAL A 259 -95.05 -43.71 -32.30
CA VAL A 259 -94.84 -45.11 -32.65
C VAL A 259 -94.51 -45.18 -34.15
N MET A 260 -93.24 -45.36 -34.48
CA MET A 260 -92.82 -45.69 -35.85
C MET A 260 -92.81 -47.21 -36.01
N MET A 261 -93.92 -47.75 -36.51
CA MET A 261 -94.00 -49.15 -36.96
C MET A 261 -93.55 -49.20 -38.42
N THR A 262 -92.26 -49.43 -38.65
CA THR A 262 -91.75 -49.72 -39.99
C THR A 262 -91.98 -51.19 -40.30
N ILE A 263 -93.07 -51.52 -41.00
CA ILE A 263 -93.28 -52.85 -41.58
C ILE A 263 -92.60 -52.86 -42.95
N SER A 264 -91.41 -53.45 -43.02
CA SER A 264 -90.75 -53.75 -44.28
C SER A 264 -91.15 -55.16 -44.70
N ALA A 265 -92.10 -55.29 -45.63
CA ALA A 265 -92.37 -56.55 -46.33
C ALA A 265 -91.49 -56.61 -47.58
N GLU A 266 -90.45 -57.44 -47.54
CA GLU A 266 -89.55 -57.66 -48.67
C GLU A 266 -89.89 -59.01 -49.31
N LEU A 267 -90.70 -58.94 -50.38
CA LEU A 267 -90.84 -60.01 -51.36
C LEU A 267 -89.99 -59.60 -52.57
N LYS A 268 -88.99 -60.42 -52.95
CA LYS A 268 -89.04 -61.21 -54.19
C LYS A 268 -87.68 -61.76 -54.63
N GLU A 269 -87.79 -62.99 -55.10
CA GLU A 269 -86.94 -63.75 -56.02
C GLU A 269 -86.32 -62.94 -57.18
N PRO A 270 -85.19 -63.41 -57.75
CA PRO A 270 -84.34 -62.61 -58.63
C PRO A 270 -84.93 -62.40 -60.02
N GLY A 271 -84.95 -61.15 -60.51
CA GLY A 271 -84.94 -60.92 -61.96
C GLY A 271 -85.58 -59.67 -62.55
N VAL A 272 -86.31 -58.82 -61.81
CA VAL A 272 -86.92 -57.59 -62.40
C VAL A 272 -86.94 -56.44 -61.40
N ARG A 273 -86.60 -55.23 -61.89
CA ARG A 273 -86.64 -53.93 -61.21
C ARG A 273 -87.83 -53.81 -60.25
N THR A 274 -87.54 -53.63 -58.96
CA THR A 274 -88.55 -53.46 -57.91
C THR A 274 -88.77 -51.98 -57.63
N MET A 275 -89.96 -51.46 -57.96
CA MET A 275 -90.42 -50.15 -57.49
C MET A 275 -90.96 -50.27 -56.07
N LYS A 276 -90.43 -49.48 -55.13
CA LYS A 276 -91.00 -49.36 -53.78
C LYS A 276 -92.01 -48.21 -53.77
N ILE A 277 -93.26 -48.50 -53.42
CA ILE A 277 -94.27 -47.47 -53.13
C ILE A 277 -94.41 -47.39 -51.61
N VAL A 278 -94.02 -46.26 -51.02
CA VAL A 278 -94.21 -45.99 -49.59
C VAL A 278 -95.44 -45.09 -49.46
N LYS A 279 -96.49 -45.58 -48.80
CA LYS A 279 -97.64 -44.75 -48.38
C LYS A 279 -97.42 -44.33 -46.93
N VAL A 280 -97.24 -43.03 -46.71
CA VAL A 280 -97.23 -42.46 -45.36
C VAL A 280 -98.61 -41.84 -45.12
N VAL A 281 -99.30 -42.33 -44.10
CA VAL A 281 -100.55 -41.74 -43.61
C VAL A 281 -100.27 -41.11 -42.26
N THR A 282 -100.46 -39.81 -42.16
CA THR A 282 -100.39 -39.07 -40.90
C THR A 282 -101.80 -38.74 -40.44
N GLN A 283 -102.20 -39.29 -39.30
CA GLN A 283 -103.42 -38.88 -38.60
C GLN A 283 -103.06 -38.07 -37.36
N THR A 284 -103.75 -36.95 -37.19
CA THR A 284 -103.68 -36.14 -35.97
C THR A 284 -105.01 -36.28 -35.22
N VAL A 285 -104.94 -36.92 -34.05
CA VAL A 285 -106.10 -37.16 -33.17
C VAL A 285 -105.95 -36.28 -31.93
N MET A 286 -106.89 -35.37 -31.68
CA MET A 286 -106.93 -34.57 -30.44
C MET A 286 -108.20 -34.89 -29.65
N ASN A 287 -108.05 -35.21 -28.37
CA ASN A 287 -109.14 -35.56 -27.43
C ASN A 287 -110.11 -36.63 -27.95
N GLY A 288 -109.59 -37.62 -28.67
CA GLY A 288 -110.36 -38.79 -29.09
C GLY A 288 -111.21 -38.60 -30.35
N SER A 289 -111.13 -37.47 -31.05
CA SER A 289 -111.64 -37.36 -32.43
C SER A 289 -110.53 -37.01 -33.42
N VAL A 290 -110.62 -37.60 -34.62
CA VAL A 290 -109.65 -37.39 -35.71
C VAL A 290 -109.98 -36.06 -36.36
N VAL A 291 -109.05 -35.10 -36.27
CA VAL A 291 -109.27 -33.72 -36.71
C VAL A 291 -108.79 -33.48 -38.14
N ASP A 292 -107.80 -34.25 -38.62
CA ASP A 292 -107.42 -34.23 -40.03
C ASP A 292 -106.66 -35.50 -40.44
N GLU A 293 -106.92 -35.99 -41.67
CA GLU A 293 -106.24 -37.14 -42.26
C GLU A 293 -105.68 -36.77 -43.63
N SER A 294 -104.35 -36.88 -43.79
CA SER A 294 -103.68 -36.70 -45.07
C SER A 294 -102.78 -37.89 -45.38
N SER A 295 -102.91 -38.41 -46.61
CA SER A 295 -102.16 -39.52 -47.15
C SER A 295 -101.30 -39.05 -48.33
N LYS A 296 -99.99 -39.29 -48.29
CA LYS A 296 -99.09 -39.02 -49.42
C LYS A 296 -98.32 -40.30 -49.78
N MET A 297 -98.36 -40.68 -51.06
CA MET A 297 -97.56 -41.79 -51.59
C MET A 297 -96.32 -41.24 -52.26
N GLU A 298 -95.16 -41.80 -51.94
CA GLU A 298 -93.88 -41.50 -52.57
C GLU A 298 -93.30 -42.79 -53.15
N GLN A 299 -92.94 -42.77 -54.43
CA GLN A 299 -92.38 -43.91 -55.15
C GLN A 299 -90.87 -43.72 -55.27
N ILE A 300 -90.08 -44.71 -54.85
CA ILE A 300 -88.62 -44.69 -54.97
C ILE A 300 -88.20 -45.94 -55.74
N GLU A 301 -87.52 -45.73 -56.87
CA GLU A 301 -87.01 -46.80 -57.74
C GLU A 301 -85.48 -46.88 -57.56
N GLU A 302 -84.98 -48.01 -57.03
CA GLU A 302 -83.55 -48.25 -56.83
C GLU A 302 -83.03 -49.21 -57.92
N SER A 303 -82.01 -48.81 -58.67
CA SER A 303 -81.25 -49.69 -59.57
C SER A 303 -79.93 -50.09 -58.90
N LYS A 304 -79.66 -51.39 -58.78
CA LYS A 304 -78.43 -51.93 -58.20
C LYS A 304 -77.45 -52.27 -59.32
N THR A 305 -76.34 -51.55 -59.40
CA THR A 305 -75.07 -52.01 -59.98
C THR A 305 -74.15 -52.45 -58.86
#